data_AF-A0A7J9DPG8-F1
#
_entry.id   AF-A0A7J9DPG8-F1
#
_cell.length_a   1.000
_cell.length_b   1.000
_cell.length_c   1.000
_cell.angle_alpha   90.00
_cell.angle_beta   90.00
_cell.angle_gamma   90.00
#
_symmetry.space_group_name_H-M   'P 1'
#
loop_
_entity.id
_entity.type
_entity.pdbx_description
1 polymer ?
#
loop_
_entity_poly.entity_id
_entity_poly.type
_entity_poly.pdbx_seq_one_letter_code
_entity_poly.pdbx_strand_id
1 'polypeptide(L)'
;MGIQVGMARKKYKVYYPTLYALESENKDAKLFNCVQRGHQNSLEMMPMFFVLMILGGMAHPCISAALGLFYTVTRYFYFTGYSTGDPQKRLTIGYISSSLLFFYYS
;
A
#
# COMPACT_ATOMS: atom_id res chain seq x y z
N MET A 1 -2.92 2.95 -6.42
CA MET A 1 -3.79 1.98 -5.72
C MET A 1 -5.26 2.41 -5.64
N GLY A 2 -5.61 3.71 -5.69
CA GLY A 2 -7.02 4.16 -5.60
C GLY A 2 -7.97 3.61 -6.66
N ILE A 3 -7.51 3.40 -7.91
CA ILE A 3 -8.32 2.79 -8.97
C ILE A 3 -8.78 1.38 -8.58
N GLN A 4 -7.92 0.59 -7.91
CA GLN A 4 -8.27 -0.77 -7.47
C GLN A 4 -9.36 -0.76 -6.40
N VAL A 5 -9.36 0.22 -5.49
CA VAL A 5 -10.45 0.44 -4.54
C VAL A 5 -11.75 0.77 -5.28
N GLY A 6 -11.71 1.66 -6.28
CA GLY A 6 -12.89 2.00 -7.09
C GLY A 6 -13.47 0.80 -7.83
N MET A 7 -12.61 -0.03 -8.44
CA MET A 7 -13.03 -1.29 -9.08
C MET A 7 -13.60 -2.28 -8.05
N ALA A 8 -12.98 -2.39 -6.87
CA ALA A 8 -13.46 -3.24 -5.78
C ALA A 8 -14.83 -2.78 -5.25
N ARG A 9 -15.06 -1.46 -5.12
CA ARG A 9 -16.37 -0.91 -4.75
C ARG A 9 -17.47 -1.35 -5.71
N LYS A 10 -17.19 -1.29 -7.02
CA LYS A 10 -18.13 -1.77 -8.05
C LYS A 10 -18.33 -3.28 -7.99
N LYS A 11 -17.26 -4.05 -7.80
CA LYS A 11 -17.28 -5.52 -7.74
C LYS A 11 -18.07 -6.05 -6.54
N TYR A 12 -17.84 -5.47 -5.37
CA TYR A 12 -18.46 -5.89 -4.11
C TYR A 12 -19.70 -5.08 -3.73
N LYS A 13 -20.20 -4.22 -4.64
CA LYS A 13 -21.39 -3.38 -4.46
C LYS A 13 -21.36 -2.53 -3.19
N VAL A 14 -20.18 -1.99 -2.85
CA VAL A 14 -19.99 -1.10 -1.69
C VAL A 14 -20.09 0.35 -2.16
N TYR A 15 -21.28 0.92 -2.02
CA TYR A 15 -21.56 2.29 -2.41
C TYR A 15 -20.99 3.30 -1.42
N TYR A 16 -20.76 4.53 -1.90
CA TYR A 16 -20.46 5.66 -1.03
C TYR A 16 -21.70 6.01 -0.19
N PRO A 17 -21.55 6.51 1.06
CA PRO A 17 -20.31 6.93 1.73
C PRO A 17 -19.57 5.81 2.49
N THR A 18 -20.03 4.56 2.40
CA THR A 18 -19.52 3.46 3.22
C THR A 18 -18.02 3.21 2.97
N LEU A 19 -17.21 3.32 4.03
CA LEU A 19 -15.75 3.17 3.96
C LEU A 19 -15.34 1.69 4.01
N TYR A 20 -15.92 0.93 4.93
CA TYR A 20 -15.72 -0.50 5.13
C TYR A 20 -17.06 -1.22 5.02
N ALA A 21 -17.07 -2.37 4.34
CA ALA A 21 -18.25 -3.22 4.27
C ALA A 21 -18.43 -3.99 5.59
N LEU A 22 -19.67 -4.08 6.06
CA LEU A 22 -20.06 -4.90 7.21
C LEU A 22 -20.12 -6.37 6.79
N GLU A 23 -19.49 -7.25 7.57
CA GLU A 23 -19.49 -8.70 7.31
C GLU A 23 -20.90 -9.31 7.42
N SER A 24 -21.79 -8.70 8.19
CA SER A 24 -23.20 -9.09 8.30
C SER A 24 -24.01 -8.79 7.03
N GLU A 25 -23.59 -7.79 6.24
CA GLU A 25 -24.33 -7.32 5.06
C GLU A 25 -23.73 -7.84 3.74
N ASN A 26 -22.46 -8.20 3.73
CA ASN A 26 -21.75 -8.68 2.55
C ASN A 26 -20.83 -9.87 2.87
N LYS A 27 -21.06 -11.01 2.23
CA LYS A 27 -20.18 -12.20 2.35
C LYS A 27 -18.75 -11.91 1.90
N ASP A 28 -18.57 -10.97 0.98
CA ASP A 28 -17.26 -10.56 0.46
C ASP A 28 -16.68 -9.32 1.17
N ALA A 29 -17.29 -8.87 2.27
CA ALA A 29 -16.88 -7.67 2.99
C ALA A 29 -15.39 -7.70 3.38
N LYS A 30 -14.88 -8.86 3.79
CA LYS A 30 -13.47 -9.05 4.16
C LYS A 30 -12.52 -8.78 2.99
N LEU A 31 -12.87 -9.17 1.76
CA LEU A 31 -12.03 -8.92 0.58
C LEU A 31 -11.99 -7.43 0.25
N PHE A 32 -13.14 -6.77 0.25
CA PHE A 32 -13.22 -5.32 0.06
C PHE A 32 -12.44 -4.56 1.14
N ASN A 33 -12.64 -4.91 2.41
CA ASN A 33 -11.97 -4.30 3.54
C ASN A 33 -10.45 -4.50 3.48
N CYS A 34 -10.00 -5.65 2.97
CA CYS A 34 -8.59 -5.88 2.71
C CYS A 34 -8.03 -4.88 1.68
N VAL A 35 -8.64 -4.78 0.49
CA VAL A 35 -8.21 -3.83 -0.55
C VAL A 35 -8.20 -2.40 -0.01
N GLN A 36 -9.24 -2.01 0.73
CA GLN A 36 -9.36 -0.68 1.32
C GLN A 36 -8.27 -0.39 2.36
N ARG A 37 -8.00 -1.34 3.27
CA ARG A 37 -6.98 -1.18 4.32
C ARG A 37 -5.58 -1.13 3.73
N GLY A 38 -5.28 -1.93 2.71
CA GLY A 38 -4.00 -1.89 1.98
C GLY A 38 -3.77 -0.53 1.31
N HIS A 39 -4.83 0.10 0.80
CA HIS A 39 -4.74 1.43 0.20
C HIS A 39 -4.47 2.49 1.28
N GLN A 40 -5.20 2.45 2.39
CA GLN A 40 -4.98 3.35 3.53
C GLN A 40 -3.57 3.23 4.12
N ASN A 41 -3.05 2.01 4.30
CA ASN A 41 -1.68 1.84 4.79
C ASN A 41 -0.64 2.49 3.88
N SER A 42 -0.91 2.53 2.58
CA SER A 42 -0.03 3.21 1.62
C SER A 42 -0.14 4.74 1.72
N LEU A 43 -1.31 5.26 2.05
CA LEU A 43 -1.50 6.69 2.31
C LEU A 43 -0.85 7.11 3.63
N GLU A 44 -0.88 6.27 4.67
CA GLU A 44 -0.21 6.51 5.95
C GLU A 44 1.32 6.64 5.78
N MET A 45 1.92 5.85 4.88
CA MET A 45 3.37 5.84 4.61
C MET A 45 3.83 6.90 3.59
N MET A 46 2.92 7.39 2.75
CA MET A 46 3.25 8.28 1.62
C MET A 46 3.95 9.58 2.03
N PRO A 47 3.53 10.30 3.10
CA PRO A 47 4.20 11.53 3.52
C PRO A 47 5.67 11.28 3.91
N MET A 48 5.93 10.24 4.69
CA MET A 48 7.28 9.89 5.12
C MET A 48 8.17 9.52 3.93
N PHE A 49 7.63 8.74 2.98
CA PHE A 49 8.35 8.39 1.76
C PHE A 49 8.75 9.63 0.94
N PHE A 50 7.85 10.60 0.78
CA PHE A 50 8.17 11.81 0.03
C PHE A 50 9.21 12.70 0.70
N VAL A 51 9.14 12.85 2.04
CA VAL A 51 10.16 13.62 2.77
C VAL A 51 11.54 12.99 2.60
N LEU A 52 11.66 11.67 2.75
CA LEU A 52 12.93 10.95 2.56
C LEU A 52 13.45 11.05 1.12
N MET A 53 12.57 10.97 0.12
CA MET A 53 12.94 11.12 -1.29
C MET A 53 13.45 12.52 -1.62
N ILE A 54 12.84 13.57 -1.07
CA ILE A 54 13.26 14.97 -1.29
C ILE A 54 14.62 15.20 -0.65
N LEU A 55 14.75 14.91 0.66
CA LEU A 55 16.00 15.14 1.39
C LEU A 55 17.15 14.28 0.83
N GLY A 56 16.88 13.00 0.55
CA GLY A 56 17.84 12.08 -0.04
C GLY A 56 18.21 12.41 -1.48
N GLY A 57 17.24 12.87 -2.26
CA GLY A 57 17.43 13.26 -3.66
C GLY A 57 18.28 14.52 -3.83
N MET A 58 18.30 15.41 -2.84
CA MET A 58 19.16 16.60 -2.85
C MET A 58 20.65 16.23 -2.74
N ALA A 59 21.00 15.25 -1.93
CA ALA A 59 22.39 14.82 -1.75
C ALA A 59 22.83 13.76 -2.78
N HIS A 60 21.96 12.78 -3.06
CA HIS A 60 22.29 11.62 -3.90
C HIS A 60 21.13 11.27 -4.86
N PRO A 61 20.94 12.05 -5.96
CA PRO A 61 19.77 11.94 -6.82
C PRO A 61 19.61 10.57 -7.48
N CYS A 62 20.70 9.97 -7.98
CA CYS A 62 20.64 8.66 -8.65
C CYS A 62 20.30 7.52 -7.68
N ILE A 63 20.86 7.54 -6.48
CA ILE A 63 20.62 6.52 -5.46
C ILE A 63 19.19 6.65 -4.93
N SER A 64 18.76 7.88 -4.64
CA SER A 64 17.39 8.17 -4.20
C SER A 64 16.36 7.69 -5.23
N ALA A 65 16.59 7.96 -6.53
CA ALA A 65 15.71 7.48 -7.60
C ALA A 65 15.63 5.94 -7.65
N ALA A 66 16.75 5.24 -7.53
CA ALA A 66 16.78 3.78 -7.51
C ALA A 66 16.03 3.19 -6.31
N LEU A 67 16.25 3.74 -5.11
CA LEU A 67 15.55 3.33 -3.88
C LEU A 67 14.05 3.64 -3.94
N GLY A 68 13.67 4.79 -4.51
CA GLY A 68 12.28 5.18 -4.70
C GLY A 68 11.53 4.26 -5.66
N LEU A 69 12.17 3.86 -6.76
CA LEU A 69 11.61 2.88 -7.70
C LEU A 69 11.45 1.51 -7.03
N PHE A 70 12.49 1.05 -6.33
CA PHE A 70 12.45 -0.21 -5.58
C PHE A 70 11.30 -0.23 -4.57
N TYR A 71 11.17 0.82 -3.76
CA TYR A 71 10.07 0.98 -2.81
C TYR A 71 8.70 0.93 -3.49
N THR A 72 8.53 1.66 -4.59
CA THR A 72 7.25 1.70 -5.32
C THR A 72 6.85 0.32 -5.83
N VAL A 73 7.79 -0.43 -6.39
CA VAL A 73 7.58 -1.82 -6.85
C VAL A 73 7.23 -2.73 -5.66
N THR A 74 7.96 -2.64 -4.55
CA THR A 74 7.65 -3.44 -3.36
C THR A 74 6.26 -3.13 -2.81
N ARG A 75 5.86 -1.85 -2.76
CA ARG A 75 4.51 -1.45 -2.31
C ARG A 75 3.42 -1.97 -3.24
N TYR A 76 3.67 -2.04 -4.55
CA TYR A 76 2.73 -2.65 -5.49
C TYR A 76 2.51 -4.14 -5.20
N PHE A 77 3.58 -4.90 -4.98
CA PHE A 77 3.48 -6.31 -4.60
C PHE A 77 2.84 -6.50 -3.22
N TYR A 78 3.17 -5.65 -2.24
CA TYR A 78 2.53 -5.65 -0.93
C TYR A 78 1.01 -5.47 -1.03
N PHE A 79 0.55 -4.49 -1.82
CA PHE A 79 -0.88 -4.25 -2.02
C PHE A 79 -1.57 -5.40 -2.75
N THR A 80 -0.92 -5.96 -3.76
CA THR A 80 -1.46 -7.11 -4.52
C THR A 80 -1.59 -8.33 -3.61
N GLY A 81 -0.59 -8.60 -2.77
CA GLY A 81 -0.65 -9.65 -1.74
C GLY A 81 -1.77 -9.38 -0.73
N TYR A 82 -1.91 -8.15 -0.25
CA TYR A 82 -2.98 -7.76 0.69
C TYR A 82 -4.39 -7.98 0.12
N SER A 83 -4.55 -7.78 -1.19
CA SER A 83 -5.83 -7.91 -1.91
C SER A 83 -6.28 -9.37 -2.10
N THR A 84 -5.42 -10.36 -1.83
CA THR A 84 -5.78 -11.79 -1.96
C THR A 84 -6.54 -12.37 -0.75
N GLY A 85 -6.72 -11.58 0.32
CA GLY A 85 -7.52 -12.00 1.49
C GLY A 85 -6.79 -12.86 2.53
N ASP A 86 -5.53 -13.24 2.26
CA ASP A 86 -4.66 -13.98 3.17
C ASP A 86 -3.62 -13.05 3.83
N PRO A 87 -3.68 -12.82 5.16
CA PRO A 87 -2.73 -11.97 5.88
C PRO A 87 -1.28 -12.45 5.81
N GLN A 88 -1.04 -13.75 5.60
CA GLN A 88 0.31 -14.32 5.60
C GLN A 88 1.07 -14.02 4.30
N LYS A 89 0.36 -13.80 3.18
CA LYS A 89 0.97 -13.40 1.89
C LYS A 89 1.51 -11.97 1.87
N ARG A 90 1.36 -11.21 2.97
CA ARG A 90 1.91 -9.87 3.15
C ARG A 90 3.43 -9.86 3.33
N LEU A 91 4.02 -10.97 3.82
CA LEU A 91 5.32 -10.99 4.47
C LEU A 91 6.52 -11.27 3.57
N THR A 92 6.34 -11.80 2.36
CA THR A 92 7.49 -12.32 1.62
C THR A 92 8.43 -11.22 1.10
N ILE A 93 7.95 -9.99 0.87
CA ILE A 93 8.76 -8.91 0.26
C ILE A 93 8.53 -7.51 0.89
N GLY A 94 7.34 -7.23 1.45
CA GLY A 94 6.91 -5.88 1.81
C GLY A 94 7.62 -5.21 3.00
N TYR A 95 7.83 -5.96 4.09
CA TYR A 95 8.38 -5.41 5.33
C TYR A 95 9.86 -5.03 5.21
N ILE A 96 10.64 -5.80 4.44
CA ILE A 96 12.09 -5.61 4.28
C ILE A 96 12.40 -4.26 3.60
N SER A 97 11.57 -3.83 2.64
CA SER A 97 11.76 -2.57 1.91
C SER A 97 11.56 -1.31 2.75
N SER A 98 10.65 -1.34 3.73
CA SER A 98 10.35 -0.15 4.56
C SER A 98 11.47 0.10 5.57
N SER A 99 12.10 -0.96 6.07
CA SER A 99 13.24 -0.85 6.99
C SER A 99 14.52 -0.37 6.27
N LEU A 100 14.78 -0.85 5.05
CA LEU A 100 15.98 -0.47 4.28
C LEU A 100 16.05 1.02 3.94
N LEU A 101 14.91 1.64 3.62
CA LEU A 101 14.82 3.07 3.36
C LEU A 101 15.08 3.91 4.62
N PHE A 102 14.67 3.42 5.79
CA PHE A 102 14.88 4.12 7.05
C PHE A 102 16.34 4.05 7.50
N PHE A 103 17.01 2.91 7.33
CA PHE A 103 18.42 2.73 7.68
C PHE A 103 19.40 3.46 6.74
N TYR A 104 19.05 3.69 5.47
CA TYR A 104 19.93 4.40 4.55
C TYR A 104 19.90 5.93 4.72
N TYR A 105 18.81 6.47 5.27
CA TYR A 105 18.61 7.91 5.46
C TYR A 105 18.67 8.37 6.93
N SER A 106 18.97 7.48 7.88
CA SER A 106 19.27 7.81 9.29
C SER A 106 20.77 7.79 9.53
#